data_AF-A0A0D0AJN2-F1
#
_entry.id   AF-A0A0D0AJN2-F1
#
_cell.length_a   1.000
_cell.length_b   1.000
_cell.length_c   1.000
_cell.angle_alpha   90.00
_cell.angle_beta   90.00
_cell.angle_gamma   90.00
#
_symmetry.space_group_name_H-M   'P 1'
#
loop_
_entity.id
_entity.type
_entity.pdbx_description
1 polymer ?
#
loop_
_entity_poly.entity_id
_entity_poly.type
_entity_poly.pdbx_seq_one_letter_code
_entity_poly.pdbx_strand_id
1 'polypeptide(L)'
;TRRVNLERLKDMLKKIDPGVLSSEELNLIAFVVVHCGNAFAWNYAEKGYISRDYYPDYEIPTIEHTPWQSKPIPIPKAIYNDIVEVIKDNKAAGHFEPTLSSYHSSMFAVAKKPGSVPPVRLVIDMQPLNAVTIRDASLVPNLNEFAESFLGHAMYSLFDLFSGFDACWVHIQSRPL
;
A
#
# COMPACT_ATOMS: atom_id res chain seq x y z
N THR A 1 16.59 -10.15 -12.10
CA THR A 1 15.72 -11.35 -12.21
C THR A 1 14.45 -10.94 -12.93
N ARG A 2 14.02 -11.65 -13.97
CA ARG A 2 12.83 -11.28 -14.77
C ARG A 2 11.57 -11.53 -13.94
N ARG A 3 10.92 -10.47 -13.44
CA ARG A 3 9.76 -10.56 -12.52
C ARG A 3 8.52 -11.15 -13.19
N VAL A 4 8.33 -10.89 -14.48
CA VAL A 4 7.28 -11.50 -15.28
C VAL A 4 7.83 -12.76 -15.92
N ASN A 5 7.41 -13.92 -15.39
CA ASN A 5 7.66 -15.22 -16.00
C ASN A 5 6.46 -15.65 -16.87
N LEU A 6 6.62 -16.75 -17.59
CA LEU A 6 5.61 -17.25 -18.52
C LEU A 6 4.30 -17.64 -17.81
N GLU A 7 4.36 -18.11 -16.57
CA GLU A 7 3.18 -18.45 -15.77
C GLU A 7 2.39 -17.21 -15.38
N ARG A 8 3.05 -16.21 -14.78
CA ARG A 8 2.45 -14.92 -14.41
C ARG A 8 1.85 -14.22 -15.63
N LEU A 9 2.54 -14.24 -16.77
CA LEU A 9 2.04 -13.67 -18.01
C LEU A 9 0.77 -14.40 -18.49
N LYS A 10 0.78 -15.74 -18.50
CA LYS A 10 -0.42 -16.52 -18.85
C LYS A 10 -1.58 -16.21 -17.92
N ASP A 11 -1.32 -16.06 -16.62
CA ASP A 11 -2.37 -15.76 -15.64
C ASP A 11 -2.92 -14.33 -15.79
N MET A 12 -2.11 -13.37 -16.25
CA MET A 12 -2.60 -12.04 -16.63
C MET A 12 -3.48 -12.11 -17.89
N LEU A 13 -3.01 -12.79 -18.94
CA LEU A 13 -3.72 -12.86 -20.22
C LEU A 13 -5.04 -13.66 -20.12
N LYS A 14 -5.12 -14.68 -19.25
CA LYS A 14 -6.35 -15.44 -18.99
C LYS A 14 -7.49 -14.59 -18.41
N LYS A 15 -7.18 -13.42 -17.81
CA LYS A 15 -8.20 -12.52 -17.25
C LYS A 15 -8.84 -11.62 -18.31
N ILE A 16 -8.32 -11.64 -19.54
CA ILE A 16 -8.87 -10.87 -20.65
C ILE A 16 -10.04 -11.67 -21.23
N ASP A 17 -11.21 -11.07 -21.30
CA ASP A 17 -12.39 -11.73 -21.85
C ASP A 17 -12.18 -12.10 -23.34
N PRO A 18 -12.60 -13.29 -23.78
CA PRO A 18 -12.42 -13.72 -25.16
C PRO A 18 -13.11 -12.75 -26.14
N GLY A 19 -12.40 -12.38 -27.21
CA GLY A 19 -12.93 -11.52 -28.27
C GLY A 19 -12.83 -10.02 -28.00
N VAL A 20 -12.31 -9.59 -26.84
CA VAL A 20 -12.04 -8.17 -26.56
C VAL A 20 -10.84 -7.65 -27.34
N LEU A 21 -9.81 -8.49 -27.54
CA LEU A 21 -8.56 -8.12 -28.20
C LEU A 21 -8.26 -9.03 -29.38
N SER A 22 -7.65 -8.47 -30.42
CA SER A 22 -7.08 -9.22 -31.54
C SER A 22 -5.83 -10.01 -31.10
N SER A 23 -5.38 -10.94 -31.94
CA SER A 23 -4.16 -11.70 -31.67
C SER A 23 -2.92 -10.80 -31.67
N GLU A 24 -2.89 -9.78 -32.52
CA GLU A 24 -1.84 -8.76 -32.59
C GLU A 24 -1.82 -7.88 -31.34
N GLU A 25 -2.98 -7.44 -30.85
CA GLU A 25 -3.11 -6.66 -29.62
C GLU A 25 -2.68 -7.45 -28.39
N LEU A 26 -3.06 -8.73 -28.31
CA LEU A 26 -2.58 -9.64 -27.26
C LEU A 26 -1.06 -9.79 -27.27
N ASN A 27 -0.46 -9.95 -28.46
CA ASN A 27 0.99 -10.02 -28.60
C ASN A 27 1.68 -8.72 -28.17
N LEU A 28 1.09 -7.56 -28.51
CA LEU A 28 1.60 -6.26 -28.09
C LEU A 28 1.54 -6.08 -26.58
N ILE A 29 0.41 -6.42 -25.94
CA ILE A 29 0.27 -6.36 -24.48
C ILE A 29 1.28 -7.29 -23.81
N ALA A 30 1.42 -8.52 -24.32
CA ALA A 30 2.39 -9.46 -23.80
C ALA A 30 3.82 -8.91 -23.89
N PHE A 31 4.17 -8.30 -25.03
CA PHE A 31 5.46 -7.62 -25.20
C PHE A 31 5.66 -6.50 -24.18
N VAL A 32 4.69 -5.59 -24.04
CA VAL A 32 4.77 -4.44 -23.11
C VAL A 32 4.89 -4.91 -21.65
N VAL A 33 4.06 -5.86 -21.21
CA VAL A 33 4.08 -6.39 -19.84
C VAL A 33 5.45 -7.00 -19.53
N VAL A 34 6.01 -7.75 -20.48
CA VAL A 34 7.31 -8.39 -20.31
C VAL A 34 8.46 -7.38 -20.34
N HIS A 35 8.38 -6.37 -21.22
CA HIS A 35 9.38 -5.30 -21.32
C HIS A 35 9.38 -4.43 -20.06
N CYS A 36 8.20 -4.05 -19.57
CA CYS A 36 8.00 -3.28 -18.35
C CYS A 36 7.92 -4.17 -17.10
N GLY A 37 8.49 -5.38 -17.12
CA GLY A 37 8.27 -6.39 -16.09
C GLY A 37 8.66 -5.94 -14.66
N ASN A 38 9.55 -4.96 -14.53
CA ASN A 38 9.93 -4.40 -13.24
C ASN A 38 8.84 -3.52 -12.59
N ALA A 39 7.87 -3.02 -13.37
CA ALA A 39 6.78 -2.19 -12.88
C ALA A 39 5.74 -2.99 -12.07
N PHE A 40 5.70 -4.31 -12.22
CA PHE A 40 4.73 -5.17 -11.56
C PHE A 40 5.31 -5.80 -10.28
N ALA A 41 4.46 -5.95 -9.27
CA ALA A 41 4.78 -6.60 -8.00
C ALA A 41 3.69 -7.62 -7.64
N TRP A 42 4.11 -8.82 -7.24
CA TRP A 42 3.20 -9.89 -6.75
C TRP A 42 3.29 -10.11 -5.24
N ASN A 43 4.33 -9.58 -4.61
CA ASN A 43 4.57 -9.69 -3.17
C ASN A 43 5.25 -8.42 -2.65
N TYR A 44 5.30 -8.26 -1.34
CA TYR A 44 5.90 -7.10 -0.69
C TYR A 44 7.40 -6.94 -0.96
N ALA A 45 8.13 -8.03 -1.23
CA ALA A 45 9.56 -7.97 -1.57
C ALA A 45 9.83 -7.42 -2.98
N GLU A 46 8.84 -7.52 -3.87
CA GLU A 46 8.89 -6.95 -5.23
C GLU A 46 8.38 -5.50 -5.29
N LYS A 47 7.76 -5.01 -4.21
CA LYS A 47 7.23 -3.65 -4.09
C LYS A 47 8.33 -2.61 -4.37
N GLY A 48 7.99 -1.61 -5.17
CA GLY A 48 8.86 -0.45 -5.42
C GLY A 48 8.75 0.60 -4.33
N TYR A 49 9.77 1.46 -4.24
CA TYR A 49 9.72 2.71 -3.49
C TYR A 49 9.76 3.87 -4.47
N ILE A 50 9.13 4.98 -4.11
CA ILE A 50 9.27 6.22 -4.88
C ILE A 50 10.71 6.70 -4.69
N SER A 51 11.38 7.08 -5.79
CA SER A 51 12.74 7.61 -5.67
C SER A 51 12.72 8.91 -4.87
N ARG A 52 13.68 9.03 -3.95
CA ARG A 52 13.89 10.21 -3.11
C ARG A 52 14.20 11.48 -3.91
N ASP A 53 14.63 11.33 -5.16
CA ASP A 53 14.84 12.46 -6.07
C ASP A 53 13.52 13.14 -6.45
N TYR A 54 12.42 12.39 -6.48
CA TYR A 54 11.08 12.91 -6.81
C TYR A 54 10.22 13.15 -5.58
N TYR A 55 10.39 12.32 -4.55
CA TYR A 55 9.62 12.43 -3.31
C TYR A 55 10.54 12.16 -2.12
N PRO A 56 11.03 13.22 -1.44
CA PRO A 56 11.87 13.04 -0.27
C PRO A 56 11.09 12.36 0.87
N ASP A 57 11.83 11.87 1.87
CA ASP A 57 11.21 11.26 3.05
C ASP A 57 10.23 12.25 3.69
N TYR A 58 9.00 11.81 3.93
CA TYR A 58 7.89 12.66 4.32
C TYR A 58 7.97 13.04 5.79
N GLU A 59 8.02 14.33 6.08
CA GLU A 59 7.85 14.89 7.41
C GLU A 59 6.37 15.12 7.68
N ILE A 60 5.85 14.56 8.77
CA ILE A 60 4.46 14.75 9.21
C ILE A 60 4.36 16.10 9.92
N PRO A 61 3.70 17.12 9.34
CA PRO A 61 3.57 18.41 9.99
C PRO A 61 2.56 18.30 11.13
N THR A 62 2.93 18.79 12.32
CA THR A 62 2.05 18.78 13.50
C THR A 62 2.02 20.16 14.15
N ILE A 63 0.90 20.50 14.80
CA ILE A 63 0.83 21.65 15.69
C ILE A 63 1.52 21.34 17.03
N GLU A 64 1.75 22.34 17.87
CA GLU A 64 2.23 22.09 19.23
C GLU A 64 1.24 21.24 20.01
N HIS A 65 1.72 20.14 20.60
CA HIS A 65 0.90 19.20 21.37
C HIS A 65 1.75 18.40 22.35
N THR A 66 1.07 17.68 23.24
CA THR A 66 1.71 16.72 24.15
C THR A 66 1.56 15.31 23.59
N PRO A 67 2.61 14.46 23.64
CA PRO A 67 2.48 13.05 23.29
C PRO A 67 1.39 12.35 24.11
N TRP A 68 0.66 11.44 23.47
CA TRP A 68 -0.43 10.68 24.11
C TRP A 68 -0.02 9.25 24.42
N GLN A 69 -0.69 8.67 25.41
CA GLN A 69 -0.60 7.26 25.75
C GLN A 69 -2.00 6.65 25.84
N SER A 70 -2.42 6.01 24.76
CA SER A 70 -3.68 5.28 24.70
C SER A 70 -3.56 3.93 25.36
N LYS A 71 -4.59 3.49 26.09
CA LYS A 71 -4.61 2.15 26.69
C LYS A 71 -4.63 1.07 25.59
N PRO A 72 -3.87 -0.03 25.73
CA PRO A 72 -3.95 -1.15 24.80
C PRO A 72 -5.36 -1.76 24.77
N ILE A 73 -5.85 -2.10 23.58
CA ILE A 73 -7.09 -2.85 23.42
C ILE A 73 -6.78 -4.33 23.67
N PRO A 74 -7.57 -5.03 24.52
CA PRO A 74 -7.35 -6.45 24.77
C PRO A 74 -7.42 -7.28 23.48
N ILE A 75 -6.40 -8.09 23.24
CA ILE A 75 -6.32 -8.96 22.07
C ILE A 75 -7.04 -10.29 22.36
N PRO A 76 -8.01 -10.71 21.54
CA PRO A 76 -8.63 -12.02 21.68
C PRO A 76 -7.61 -13.15 21.50
N LYS A 77 -7.60 -14.12 22.43
CA LYS A 77 -6.64 -15.25 22.41
C LYS A 77 -6.67 -16.05 21.11
N ALA A 78 -7.83 -16.16 20.48
CA ALA A 78 -8.02 -16.92 19.24
C ALA A 78 -7.16 -16.41 18.06
N ILE A 79 -6.87 -15.10 18.01
CA ILE A 79 -6.13 -14.46 16.91
C ILE A 79 -4.74 -13.97 17.32
N TYR A 80 -4.31 -14.31 18.55
CA TYR A 80 -3.06 -13.79 19.11
C TYR A 80 -1.84 -14.20 18.27
N ASN A 81 -1.73 -15.48 17.90
CA ASN A 81 -0.61 -15.98 17.10
C ASN A 81 -0.59 -15.34 15.71
N ASP A 82 -1.76 -15.14 15.09
CA ASP A 82 -1.87 -14.49 13.79
C ASP A 82 -1.35 -13.04 13.84
N ILE A 83 -1.66 -12.32 14.91
CA ILE A 83 -1.18 -10.95 15.11
C ILE A 83 0.34 -10.93 15.30
N VAL A 84 0.89 -11.87 16.08
CA VAL A 84 2.33 -11.98 16.30
C VAL A 84 3.08 -12.21 14.99
N GLU A 85 2.59 -13.11 14.14
CA GLU A 85 3.20 -13.35 12.83
C GLU A 85 3.09 -12.12 11.92
N VAL A 86 1.93 -11.44 11.88
CA VAL A 86 1.79 -10.19 11.11
C VAL A 86 2.78 -9.12 11.58
N ILE A 87 3.03 -8.98 12.89
CA ILE A 87 4.01 -8.02 13.40
C ILE A 87 5.43 -8.40 12.98
N LYS A 88 5.79 -9.70 13.05
CA LYS A 88 7.11 -10.18 12.60
C LYS A 88 7.32 -9.94 11.11
N ASP A 89 6.31 -10.22 10.28
CA ASP A 89 6.37 -9.99 8.84
C ASP A 89 6.54 -8.51 8.52
N ASN A 90 5.79 -7.63 9.17
CA ASN A 90 5.93 -6.17 8.98
C ASN A 90 7.30 -5.65 9.46
N LYS A 91 7.84 -6.22 10.54
CA LYS A 91 9.20 -5.91 10.98
C LYS A 91 10.25 -6.39 9.97
N ALA A 92 10.11 -7.60 9.45
CA ALA A 92 11.01 -8.15 8.42
C ALA A 92 10.94 -7.36 7.10
N ALA A 93 9.76 -6.84 6.75
CA ALA A 93 9.56 -5.96 5.61
C ALA A 93 10.09 -4.52 5.82
N GLY A 94 10.50 -4.17 7.05
CA GLY A 94 10.98 -2.83 7.40
C GLY A 94 9.87 -1.79 7.61
N HIS A 95 8.60 -2.22 7.70
CA HIS A 95 7.48 -1.32 8.00
C HIS A 95 7.41 -0.97 9.49
N PHE A 96 7.83 -1.88 10.36
CA PHE A 96 7.87 -1.68 11.81
C PHE A 96 9.30 -1.75 12.34
N GLU A 97 9.58 -0.89 13.32
CA GLU A 97 10.84 -0.88 14.05
C GLU A 97 10.60 -0.64 15.55
N PRO A 98 11.51 -1.11 16.42
CA PRO A 98 11.47 -0.77 17.84
C PRO A 98 11.65 0.73 18.05
N THR A 99 11.00 1.28 19.09
CA THR A 99 11.04 2.70 19.45
C THR A 99 10.95 2.87 20.97
N LEU A 100 11.52 3.95 21.48
CA LEU A 100 11.41 4.48 22.85
C LEU A 100 10.52 5.73 22.91
N SER A 101 9.65 5.90 21.91
CA SER A 101 8.73 7.03 21.77
C SER A 101 7.86 7.28 22.99
N SER A 102 7.58 8.57 23.25
CA SER A 102 6.57 8.99 24.22
C SER A 102 5.13 8.84 23.71
N TYR A 103 4.95 8.57 22.41
CA TYR A 103 3.65 8.30 21.79
C TYR A 103 3.30 6.83 21.87
N HIS A 104 2.08 6.53 22.28
CA HIS A 104 1.53 5.18 22.25
C HIS A 104 0.08 5.21 21.77
N SER A 105 -0.14 4.73 20.55
CA SER A 105 -1.49 4.54 19.99
C SER A 105 -1.99 3.13 20.24
N SER A 106 -3.30 3.01 20.48
CA SER A 106 -3.92 1.68 20.61
C SER A 106 -3.94 0.96 19.27
N MET A 107 -3.89 -0.37 19.28
CA MET A 107 -4.01 -1.20 18.08
C MET A 107 -5.04 -2.30 18.29
N PHE A 108 -5.68 -2.72 17.20
CA PHE A 108 -6.58 -3.86 17.18
C PHE A 108 -6.47 -4.60 15.84
N ALA A 109 -6.95 -5.82 15.81
CA ALA A 109 -6.91 -6.65 14.60
C ALA A 109 -8.31 -6.87 14.06
N VAL A 110 -8.41 -6.85 12.73
CA VAL A 110 -9.65 -7.12 12.00
C VAL A 110 -9.47 -8.38 11.17
N ALA A 111 -10.38 -9.34 11.31
CA ALA A 111 -10.37 -10.55 10.49
C ALA A 111 -10.62 -10.20 9.02
N LYS A 112 -9.82 -10.78 8.12
CA LYS A 112 -10.06 -10.71 6.67
C LYS A 112 -11.04 -11.79 6.24
N LYS A 113 -11.40 -11.79 4.95
CA LYS A 113 -12.22 -12.84 4.34
C LYS A 113 -11.57 -14.21 4.58
N PRO A 114 -12.36 -15.27 4.82
CA PRO A 114 -11.84 -16.63 4.99
C PRO A 114 -10.90 -17.02 3.84
N GLY A 115 -9.75 -17.63 4.16
CA GLY A 115 -8.72 -17.99 3.19
C GLY A 115 -7.72 -16.88 2.83
N SER A 116 -7.86 -15.67 3.41
CA SER A 116 -6.87 -14.61 3.23
C SER A 116 -5.57 -14.91 3.96
N VAL A 117 -4.44 -14.56 3.35
CA VAL A 117 -3.11 -14.60 3.97
C VAL A 117 -2.50 -13.19 3.93
N PRO A 118 -2.21 -12.56 5.08
CA PRO A 118 -2.49 -13.01 6.44
C PRO A 118 -4.01 -12.98 6.78
N PRO A 119 -4.47 -13.78 7.77
CA PRO A 119 -5.88 -13.91 8.14
C PRO A 119 -6.44 -12.69 8.85
N VAL A 120 -5.57 -11.84 9.41
CA VAL A 120 -5.94 -10.60 10.10
C VAL A 120 -5.22 -9.39 9.47
N ARG A 121 -5.81 -8.20 9.63
CA ARG A 121 -5.18 -6.91 9.36
C ARG A 121 -5.00 -6.17 10.67
N LEU A 122 -3.80 -5.71 10.95
CA LEU A 122 -3.53 -4.83 12.07
C LEU A 122 -4.01 -3.41 11.74
N VAL A 123 -4.72 -2.79 12.69
CA VAL A 123 -5.19 -1.41 12.60
C VAL A 123 -4.66 -0.66 13.81
N ILE A 124 -3.97 0.44 13.56
CA ILE A 124 -3.47 1.36 14.59
C ILE A 124 -4.44 2.53 14.66
N ASP A 125 -4.87 2.89 15.86
CA ASP A 125 -5.71 4.06 16.08
C ASP A 125 -4.88 5.34 15.96
N MET A 126 -4.97 5.94 14.78
CA MET A 126 -4.27 7.18 14.44
C MET A 126 -5.14 8.42 14.66
N GLN A 127 -6.32 8.31 15.27
CA GLN A 127 -7.17 9.47 15.53
C GLN A 127 -6.46 10.56 16.36
N PRO A 128 -5.69 10.23 17.42
CA PRO A 128 -4.95 11.25 18.17
C PRO A 128 -3.89 11.97 17.33
N LEU A 129 -3.16 11.24 16.47
CA LEU A 129 -2.19 11.86 15.56
C LEU A 129 -2.90 12.77 14.55
N ASN A 130 -3.97 12.26 13.91
CA ASN A 130 -4.74 13.01 12.93
C ASN A 130 -5.34 14.31 13.48
N ALA A 131 -5.58 14.40 14.80
CA ALA A 131 -6.08 15.61 15.45
C ALA A 131 -5.02 16.71 15.57
N VAL A 132 -3.73 16.34 15.61
CA VAL A 132 -2.60 17.27 15.73
C VAL A 132 -1.84 17.45 14.42
N THR A 133 -2.06 16.59 13.42
CA THR A 133 -1.48 16.72 12.09
C THR A 133 -2.10 17.90 11.33
N ILE A 134 -1.25 18.77 10.79
CA ILE A 134 -1.65 19.85 9.90
C ILE A 134 -2.08 19.21 8.57
N ARG A 135 -3.31 19.49 8.13
CA ARG A 135 -3.86 18.92 6.90
C ARG A 135 -3.29 19.62 5.68
N ASP A 136 -2.95 18.82 4.67
CA ASP A 136 -2.63 19.36 3.34
C ASP A 136 -3.89 20.03 2.73
N ALA A 137 -3.66 21.14 2.04
CA ALA A 137 -4.67 21.85 1.27
C ALA A 137 -4.94 21.17 -0.09
N SER A 138 -4.11 20.20 -0.49
CA SER A 138 -4.31 19.38 -1.69
C SER A 138 -5.60 18.58 -1.60
N LEU A 139 -6.67 19.13 -2.18
CA LEU A 139 -7.94 18.44 -2.31
C LEU A 139 -7.89 17.49 -3.51
N VAL A 140 -8.57 16.36 -3.37
CA VAL A 140 -8.78 15.43 -4.48
C VAL A 140 -9.57 16.18 -5.57
N PRO A 141 -9.17 16.05 -6.86
CA PRO A 141 -9.90 16.68 -7.96
C PRO A 141 -11.37 16.25 -7.99
N ASN A 142 -12.23 17.09 -8.58
CA ASN A 142 -13.64 16.76 -8.73
C ASN A 142 -13.79 15.48 -9.55
N LEU A 143 -14.50 14.49 -8.99
CA LEU A 143 -14.66 13.18 -9.61
C LEU A 143 -15.34 13.25 -10.98
N ASN A 144 -16.32 14.14 -11.15
CA ASN A 144 -17.03 14.27 -12.42
C ASN A 144 -16.13 14.89 -13.48
N GLU A 145 -15.39 15.95 -13.15
CA GLU A 145 -14.44 16.57 -14.08
C GLU A 145 -13.32 15.60 -14.46
N PHE A 146 -12.83 14.85 -13.47
CA PHE A 146 -11.86 13.78 -13.71
C PHE A 146 -12.45 12.71 -14.65
N ALA A 147 -13.66 12.24 -14.40
CA ALA A 147 -14.33 11.25 -15.25
C ALA A 147 -14.62 11.78 -16.67
N GLU A 148 -15.02 13.04 -16.81
CA GLU A 148 -15.27 13.69 -18.09
C GLU A 148 -13.99 13.83 -18.91
N SER A 149 -12.83 13.99 -18.28
CA SER A 149 -11.54 14.04 -19.00
C SER A 149 -11.24 12.77 -19.80
N PHE A 150 -11.87 11.65 -19.44
CA PHE A 150 -11.74 10.38 -20.14
C PHE A 150 -12.66 10.27 -21.36
N LEU A 151 -13.69 11.10 -21.52
CA LEU A 151 -14.64 10.99 -22.63
C LEU A 151 -13.94 11.02 -24.01
N GLY A 152 -14.40 10.15 -24.91
CA GLY A 152 -13.88 10.06 -26.28
C GLY A 152 -12.68 9.14 -26.48
N HIS A 153 -12.10 8.56 -25.42
CA HIS A 153 -11.05 7.55 -25.57
C HIS A 153 -11.67 6.17 -25.84
N ALA A 154 -11.09 5.45 -26.80
CA ALA A 154 -11.55 4.10 -27.18
C ALA A 154 -11.14 3.01 -26.18
N MET A 155 -10.07 3.25 -25.41
CA MET A 155 -9.50 2.27 -24.47
C MET A 155 -8.95 2.98 -23.24
N TYR A 156 -9.08 2.33 -22.08
CA TYR A 156 -8.52 2.79 -20.82
C TYR A 156 -7.66 1.69 -20.20
N SER A 157 -6.61 2.10 -19.51
CA SER A 157 -5.82 1.23 -18.65
C SER A 157 -5.82 1.79 -17.24
N LEU A 158 -6.08 0.91 -16.28
CA LEU A 158 -6.09 1.24 -14.86
C LEU A 158 -4.99 0.44 -14.18
N PHE A 159 -4.14 1.13 -13.44
CA PHE A 159 -3.07 0.54 -12.65
C PHE A 159 -3.27 0.93 -11.19
N ASP A 160 -3.05 -0.03 -10.30
CA ASP A 160 -3.08 0.20 -8.86
C ASP A 160 -1.68 0.00 -8.29
N LEU A 161 -1.28 0.89 -7.36
CA LEU A 161 0.01 0.79 -6.70
C LEU A 161 -0.07 -0.23 -5.57
N PHE A 162 0.68 -1.33 -5.69
CA PHE A 162 0.79 -2.33 -4.64
C PHE A 162 1.37 -1.71 -3.36
N SER A 163 0.55 -1.59 -2.32
CA SER A 163 0.92 -0.93 -1.05
C SER A 163 1.44 0.50 -1.27
N GLY A 164 0.71 1.31 -2.02
CA GLY A 164 1.13 2.66 -2.43
C GLY A 164 1.59 3.57 -1.28
N PHE A 165 0.95 3.53 -0.11
CA PHE A 165 1.39 4.33 1.05
C PHE A 165 2.78 3.95 1.54
N ASP A 166 3.12 2.66 1.54
CA ASP A 166 4.41 2.17 2.01
C ASP A 166 5.53 2.36 0.98
N ALA A 167 5.23 2.94 -0.19
CA ALA A 167 6.22 3.31 -1.20
C ALA A 167 6.92 4.63 -0.83
N CYS A 168 6.31 5.45 0.03
CA CYS A 168 6.88 6.68 0.57
C CYS A 168 7.56 6.40 1.91
N TRP A 169 8.78 6.92 2.09
CA TRP A 169 9.49 6.84 3.36
C TRP A 169 9.01 7.94 4.31
N VAL A 170 8.95 7.63 5.60
CA VAL A 170 8.71 8.63 6.65
C VAL A 170 10.06 9.15 7.14
N HIS A 171 10.19 10.47 7.24
CA HIS A 171 11.40 11.12 7.70
C HIS A 171 11.70 10.79 9.16
N ILE A 172 12.99 10.77 9.52
CA ILE A 172 13.45 10.39 10.86
C ILE A 172 12.88 11.29 11.96
N GLN A 173 12.63 12.57 11.67
CA GLN A 173 12.05 13.50 12.65
C GLN A 173 10.59 13.17 13.00
N SER A 174 9.88 12.53 12.08
CA SER A 174 8.49 12.08 12.29
C SER A 174 8.41 10.62 12.74
N ARG A 175 9.57 9.99 12.98
CA ARG A 175 9.73 8.67 13.59
C ARG A 175 10.39 8.85 14.95
N PRO A 176 9.63 9.11 16.03
CA PRO A 176 10.22 9.20 17.35
C PRO A 176 10.80 7.83 17.70
N LEU A 177 12.12 7.67 17.60
CA LEU A 177 12.86 6.44 17.88
C LEU A 177 13.34 6.38 19.33
#